data_AF-A0A442IBD3-F1
#
_entry.id   AF-A0A442IBD3-F1
#
_cell.length_a   1.000
_cell.length_b   1.000
_cell.length_c   1.000
_cell.angle_alpha   90.00
_cell.angle_beta   90.00
_cell.angle_gamma   90.00
#
_symmetry.space_group_name_H-M   'P 1'
#
loop_
_entity.id
_entity.type
_entity.pdbx_description
1 polymer ?
#
loop_
_entity_poly.entity_id
_entity_poly.type
_entity_poly.pdbx_seq_one_letter_code
_entity_poly.pdbx_strand_id
1 'polypeptide(L)'
;MTAPFPHLLPRQSVPDLRVPIVGGRSYDIRKDAPATFSLIVFHRGLHCPICRTQLKDLEAKLGDFERRGVSVVAISTDNEERALQTGLDWQLPHLRIGYGLPLQVARQWGLYISRGRGSTSIGINEPDLFSEPAIYLVRPDGTLYFGSVQTMPFARPHFADILGAIDYVVKHDYPARGEADVTFESAGAN
;
A
#
# COMPACT_ATOMS: atom_id res chain seq x y z
N MET A 1 -26.53 10.92 -0.85
CA MET A 1 -25.90 9.94 -1.76
C MET A 1 -24.46 9.77 -1.32
N THR A 2 -24.06 8.57 -0.92
CA THR A 2 -22.64 8.24 -0.72
C THR A 2 -21.93 8.34 -2.05
N ALA A 3 -20.85 9.13 -2.14
CA ALA A 3 -20.03 9.19 -3.35
C ALA A 3 -19.55 7.78 -3.71
N PRO A 4 -19.44 7.44 -5.01
CA PRO A 4 -18.97 6.14 -5.44
C PRO A 4 -17.58 5.86 -4.85
N PHE A 5 -17.38 4.64 -4.36
CA PHE A 5 -16.08 4.21 -3.85
C PHE A 5 -15.12 4.13 -5.05
N PRO A 6 -14.07 4.95 -5.10
CA PRO A 6 -13.19 4.98 -6.25
C PRO A 6 -12.40 3.67 -6.31
N HIS A 7 -12.33 3.09 -7.50
CA HIS A 7 -11.42 1.99 -7.80
C HIS A 7 -10.35 2.54 -8.74
N LEU A 8 -9.09 2.17 -8.52
CA LEU A 8 -8.01 2.56 -9.40
C LEU A 8 -7.97 1.60 -10.58
N LEU A 9 -7.82 2.15 -11.77
CA LEU A 9 -7.67 1.36 -12.99
C LEU A 9 -6.19 1.30 -13.38
N PRO A 10 -5.66 0.10 -13.64
CA PRO A 10 -4.35 -0.06 -14.25
C PRO A 10 -4.22 0.77 -15.53
N ARG A 11 -3.01 1.25 -15.82
CA ARG A 11 -2.66 2.13 -16.95
C ARG A 11 -3.22 3.56 -16.85
N GLN A 12 -3.94 3.90 -15.78
CA GLN A 12 -4.32 5.28 -15.45
C GLN A 12 -3.36 5.87 -14.41
N SER A 13 -3.24 7.20 -14.39
CA SER A 13 -2.47 7.91 -13.38
C SER A 13 -3.03 7.65 -11.98
N VAL A 14 -2.15 7.37 -11.02
CA VAL A 14 -2.56 7.20 -9.62
C VAL A 14 -2.86 8.56 -8.97
N PRO A 15 -3.69 8.59 -7.91
CA PRO A 15 -3.87 9.80 -7.10
C PRO A 15 -2.56 10.25 -6.47
N ASP A 16 -2.52 11.53 -6.09
CA ASP A 16 -1.37 12.05 -5.34
C ASP A 16 -1.17 11.34 -4.02
N LEU A 17 0.09 11.08 -3.70
CA LEU A 17 0.49 10.44 -2.47
C LEU A 17 1.75 11.11 -1.95
N ARG A 18 1.55 11.92 -0.90
CA ARG A 18 2.62 12.55 -0.14
C ARG A 18 2.37 12.36 1.34
N VAL A 19 3.38 11.83 2.04
CA VAL A 19 3.33 11.61 3.49
C VAL A 19 4.69 11.93 4.12
N PRO A 20 4.73 12.40 5.37
CA PRO A 20 5.97 12.40 6.14
C PRO A 20 6.43 10.96 6.38
N ILE A 21 7.75 10.78 6.49
CA ILE A 21 8.42 9.53 6.81
C ILE A 21 9.10 9.69 8.17
N VAL A 22 9.05 8.66 9.01
CA VAL A 22 9.77 8.60 10.28
C VAL A 22 11.25 8.95 10.05
N GLY A 23 11.81 9.84 10.89
CA GLY A 23 13.17 10.36 10.73
C GLY A 23 13.26 11.67 9.93
N GLY A 24 12.13 12.36 9.72
CA GLY A 24 12.10 13.77 9.28
C GLY A 24 12.12 14.00 7.77
N ARG A 25 12.02 12.94 6.96
CA ARG A 25 11.89 13.05 5.49
C ARG A 25 10.42 13.06 5.08
N SER A 26 10.16 13.30 3.80
CA SER A 26 8.85 13.06 3.19
C SER A 26 8.97 12.15 1.98
N TYR A 27 7.92 11.37 1.75
CA TYR A 27 7.72 10.60 0.54
C TYR A 27 6.75 11.36 -0.36
N ASP A 28 7.07 11.42 -1.64
CA ASP A 28 6.21 11.97 -2.69
C ASP A 28 6.34 11.06 -3.90
N ILE A 29 5.25 10.39 -4.24
CA ILE A 29 5.22 9.40 -5.33
C ILE A 29 5.69 9.97 -6.67
N ARG A 30 5.46 11.27 -6.92
CA ARG A 30 5.87 11.93 -8.16
C ARG A 30 7.36 12.28 -8.19
N LYS A 31 8.03 12.27 -7.04
CA LYS A 31 9.46 12.61 -6.89
C LYS A 31 10.35 11.40 -6.63
N ASP A 32 9.77 10.29 -6.21
CA ASP A 32 10.50 9.09 -5.82
C ASP A 32 11.26 8.42 -6.98
N ALA A 33 10.84 8.68 -8.22
CA ALA A 33 11.52 8.36 -9.49
C ALA A 33 12.22 6.97 -9.53
N PRO A 34 11.49 5.87 -9.30
CA PRO A 34 12.05 4.52 -9.39
C PRO A 34 12.50 4.20 -10.81
N ALA A 35 13.46 3.28 -10.96
CA ALA A 35 13.85 2.79 -12.29
C ALA A 35 12.80 1.83 -12.89
N THR A 36 12.10 1.05 -12.05
CA THR A 36 11.14 0.03 -12.49
C THR A 36 9.75 0.24 -11.90
N PHE A 37 9.61 0.24 -10.58
CA PHE A 37 8.33 0.44 -9.91
C PHE A 37 8.46 1.16 -8.57
N SER A 38 7.42 1.88 -8.17
CA SER A 38 7.17 2.20 -6.77
C SER A 38 6.29 1.10 -6.17
N LEU A 39 6.82 0.38 -5.17
CA LEU A 39 6.07 -0.54 -4.33
C LEU A 39 5.54 0.21 -3.11
N ILE A 40 4.22 0.36 -3.06
CA ILE A 40 3.52 1.05 -1.98
C ILE A 40 2.74 0.01 -1.17
N VAL A 41 3.06 -0.10 0.12
CA VAL A 41 2.43 -1.04 1.03
C VAL A 41 1.64 -0.28 2.07
N PHE A 42 0.32 -0.23 1.90
CA PHE A 42 -0.57 0.28 2.93
C PHE A 42 -0.78 -0.78 4.01
N HIS A 43 -0.47 -0.44 5.25
CA HIS A 43 -0.70 -1.32 6.41
C HIS A 43 -1.70 -0.67 7.37
N ARG A 44 -2.32 -1.49 8.22
CA ARG A 44 -3.36 -1.04 9.15
C ARG A 44 -2.85 -0.11 10.26
N GLY A 45 -1.57 -0.20 10.58
CA GLY A 45 -0.93 0.50 11.70
C GLY A 45 -0.34 -0.43 12.76
N LEU A 46 0.21 0.16 13.81
CA LEU A 46 0.93 -0.47 14.92
C LEU A 46 0.12 -1.57 15.65
N HIS A 47 -1.21 -1.46 15.65
CA HIS A 47 -2.09 -2.41 16.33
C HIS A 47 -2.17 -3.79 15.64
N CYS A 48 -1.61 -3.94 14.44
CA CYS A 48 -1.83 -5.10 13.58
C CYS A 48 -0.64 -6.09 13.62
N PRO A 49 -0.75 -7.25 14.31
CA PRO A 49 0.34 -8.23 14.38
C PRO A 49 0.65 -8.87 13.01
N ILE A 50 -0.33 -9.00 12.13
CA ILE A 50 -0.10 -9.52 10.77
C ILE A 50 0.69 -8.51 9.94
N CYS A 51 0.45 -7.22 10.16
CA CYS A 51 1.21 -6.12 9.55
C CYS A 51 2.66 -6.13 10.02
N ARG A 52 2.90 -6.40 11.30
CA ARG A 52 4.26 -6.64 11.82
C ARG A 52 4.99 -7.73 11.06
N THR A 53 4.39 -8.91 10.93
CA THR A 53 5.01 -10.03 10.20
C THR A 53 5.31 -9.65 8.75
N GLN A 54 4.36 -9.01 8.07
CA GLN A 54 4.54 -8.59 6.68
C GLN A 54 5.65 -7.54 6.53
N LEU A 55 5.68 -6.49 7.35
CA LEU A 55 6.70 -5.45 7.21
C LEU A 55 8.10 -5.96 7.58
N LYS A 56 8.23 -6.92 8.50
CA LYS A 56 9.52 -7.59 8.75
C LYS A 56 10.00 -8.42 7.56
N ASP A 57 9.08 -9.09 6.86
CA ASP A 57 9.40 -9.79 5.61
C ASP A 57 9.83 -8.80 4.50
N LEU A 58 9.17 -7.65 4.43
CA LEU A 58 9.52 -6.57 3.50
C LEU A 58 10.91 -6.00 3.77
N GLU A 59 11.20 -5.67 5.04
CA GLU A 59 12.51 -5.19 5.51
C GLU A 59 13.64 -6.12 5.06
N ALA A 60 13.48 -7.42 5.30
CA ALA A 60 14.47 -8.44 4.93
C ALA A 60 14.71 -8.55 3.41
N LYS A 61 13.78 -8.06 2.59
CA LYS A 61 13.81 -8.13 1.12
C LYS A 61 14.06 -6.80 0.43
N LEU A 62 14.30 -5.71 1.18
CA LEU A 62 14.50 -4.37 0.59
C LEU A 62 15.61 -4.36 -0.46
N GLY A 63 16.74 -5.01 -0.19
CA GLY A 63 17.83 -5.10 -1.15
C GLY A 63 17.46 -5.86 -2.43
N ASP A 64 16.51 -6.80 -2.38
CA ASP A 64 16.05 -7.54 -3.56
C ASP A 64 15.16 -6.67 -4.46
N PHE A 65 14.34 -5.81 -3.86
CA PHE A 65 13.57 -4.79 -4.56
C PHE A 65 14.48 -3.71 -5.16
N GLU A 66 15.45 -3.23 -4.39
CA GLU A 66 16.40 -2.21 -4.84
C GLU A 66 17.19 -2.67 -6.07
N ARG A 67 17.69 -3.93 -6.06
CA ARG A 67 18.39 -4.50 -7.24
C ARG A 67 17.53 -4.60 -8.49
N ARG A 68 16.20 -4.60 -8.34
CA ARG A 68 15.22 -4.57 -9.45
C ARG A 68 14.80 -3.15 -9.83
N GLY A 69 15.42 -2.12 -9.26
CA GLY A 69 15.04 -0.73 -9.50
C GLY A 69 13.71 -0.33 -8.87
N VAL A 70 13.28 -1.05 -7.83
CA VAL A 70 12.00 -0.84 -7.16
C VAL A 70 12.21 -0.01 -5.91
N SER A 71 11.49 1.09 -5.82
CA SER A 71 11.47 1.95 -4.64
C SER A 71 10.34 1.53 -3.70
N VAL A 72 10.63 1.33 -2.41
CA VAL A 72 9.69 0.72 -1.45
C VAL A 72 9.29 1.69 -0.35
N VAL A 73 7.99 1.80 -0.06
CA VAL A 73 7.47 2.56 1.09
C VAL A 73 6.31 1.82 1.75
N ALA A 74 6.26 1.81 3.08
CA ALA A 74 5.11 1.33 3.85
C ALA A 74 4.38 2.52 4.48
N ILE A 75 3.06 2.62 4.34
CA ILE A 75 2.28 3.80 4.75
C ILE A 75 1.08 3.36 5.58
N SER A 76 0.76 4.12 6.63
CA SER A 76 -0.50 3.97 7.35
C SER A 76 -1.12 5.32 7.72
N THR A 77 -2.34 5.25 8.24
CA THR A 77 -3.08 6.38 8.81
C THR A 77 -2.65 6.70 10.24
N ASP A 78 -1.71 5.92 10.82
CA ASP A 78 -1.19 6.18 12.16
C ASP A 78 -0.52 7.55 12.23
N ASN A 79 -0.49 8.15 13.42
CA ASN A 79 0.27 9.37 13.68
C ASN A 79 1.79 9.08 13.77
N GLU A 80 2.58 10.14 13.91
CA GLU A 80 4.05 10.04 13.99
C GLU A 80 4.53 9.14 15.12
N GLU A 81 3.95 9.28 16.31
CA GLU A 81 4.32 8.51 17.50
C GLU A 81 4.18 6.99 17.26
N ARG A 82 3.03 6.56 16.74
CA ARG A 82 2.76 5.16 16.44
C ARG A 82 3.61 4.63 15.29
N ALA A 83 3.92 5.48 14.31
CA ALA A 83 4.81 5.11 13.20
C ALA A 83 6.27 4.98 13.65
N LEU A 84 6.75 5.86 14.53
CA LEU A 84 8.06 5.76 15.16
C LEU A 84 8.16 4.47 15.97
N GLN A 85 7.14 4.17 16.79
CA GLN A 85 7.07 2.93 17.54
C GLN A 85 7.02 1.71 16.61
N THR A 86 6.31 1.79 15.49
CA THR A 86 6.29 0.74 14.46
C THR A 86 7.71 0.45 13.96
N GLY A 87 8.48 1.47 13.59
CA GLY A 87 9.86 1.30 13.14
C GLY A 87 10.77 0.68 14.20
N LEU A 88 10.67 1.14 15.45
CA LEU A 88 11.50 0.69 16.57
C LEU A 88 11.14 -0.74 17.03
N ASP A 89 9.88 -0.97 17.41
CA ASP A 89 9.42 -2.22 18.02
C ASP A 89 9.42 -3.39 17.02
N TRP A 90 9.24 -3.09 15.74
CA TRP A 90 9.24 -4.10 14.68
C TRP A 90 10.63 -4.29 14.07
N GLN A 91 11.61 -3.47 14.46
CA GLN A 91 13.00 -3.51 14.01
C GLN A 91 13.09 -3.33 12.49
N LEU A 92 12.61 -2.19 12.00
CA LEU A 92 12.56 -1.82 10.59
C LEU A 92 13.51 -0.64 10.31
N PRO A 93 14.84 -0.83 10.45
CA PRO A 93 15.81 0.27 10.38
C PRO A 93 15.94 0.89 8.98
N HIS A 94 15.57 0.19 7.91
CA HIS A 94 15.76 0.67 6.54
C HIS A 94 14.45 0.95 5.79
N LEU A 95 13.36 0.26 6.13
CA LEU A 95 12.06 0.49 5.50
C LEU A 95 11.57 1.91 5.79
N ARG A 96 11.23 2.63 4.72
CA ARG A 96 10.60 3.95 4.82
C ARG A 96 9.18 3.79 5.35
N ILE A 97 8.95 4.22 6.59
CA ILE A 97 7.64 4.20 7.25
C ILE A 97 6.98 5.57 7.12
N GLY A 98 5.97 5.66 6.27
CA GLY A 98 5.12 6.83 6.11
C GLY A 98 3.91 6.82 7.03
N TYR A 99 3.56 7.99 7.52
CA TYR A 99 2.50 8.17 8.51
C TYR A 99 1.61 9.36 8.18
N GLY A 100 0.51 9.49 8.92
CA GLY A 100 -0.42 10.59 8.78
C GLY A 100 -1.17 10.60 7.45
N LEU A 101 -1.33 9.44 6.80
CA LEU A 101 -2.13 9.33 5.58
C LEU A 101 -3.57 9.81 5.85
N PRO A 102 -4.05 10.88 5.20
CA PRO A 102 -5.42 11.33 5.42
C PRO A 102 -6.42 10.27 4.95
N LEU A 103 -7.48 10.02 5.70
CA LEU A 103 -8.50 9.01 5.35
C LEU A 103 -9.17 9.28 3.99
N GLN A 104 -9.26 10.54 3.59
CA GLN A 104 -9.75 10.92 2.25
C GLN A 104 -8.80 10.45 1.16
N VAL A 105 -7.49 10.58 1.36
CA VAL A 105 -6.47 10.08 0.42
C VAL A 105 -6.47 8.55 0.41
N ALA A 106 -6.59 7.91 1.58
CA ALA A 106 -6.77 6.46 1.66
C ALA A 106 -7.98 5.99 0.82
N ARG A 107 -9.12 6.70 0.91
CA ARG A 107 -10.28 6.42 0.06
C ARG A 107 -9.99 6.65 -1.42
N GLN A 108 -9.29 7.72 -1.81
CA GLN A 108 -8.89 7.96 -3.21
C GLN A 108 -8.02 6.82 -3.75
N TRP A 109 -7.18 6.23 -2.90
CA TRP A 109 -6.38 5.03 -3.17
C TRP A 109 -7.19 3.72 -3.11
N GLY A 110 -8.52 3.79 -3.09
CA GLY A 110 -9.40 2.62 -3.05
C GLY A 110 -9.29 1.81 -1.76
N LEU A 111 -8.73 2.35 -0.68
CA LEU A 111 -8.60 1.65 0.59
C LEU A 111 -9.92 1.66 1.36
N TYR A 112 -10.26 0.51 1.95
CA TYR A 112 -11.38 0.42 2.89
C TYR A 112 -10.99 1.04 4.22
N ILE A 113 -11.97 1.64 4.91
CA ILE A 113 -11.76 2.24 6.24
C ILE A 113 -12.58 1.44 7.25
N SER A 114 -11.90 0.95 8.28
CA SER A 114 -12.48 0.21 9.39
C SER A 114 -12.60 1.09 10.62
N ARG A 115 -13.57 0.77 11.48
CA ARG A 115 -13.69 1.34 12.82
C ARG A 115 -12.94 0.47 13.81
N GLY A 116 -12.20 1.09 14.72
CA GLY A 116 -11.55 0.40 15.83
C GLY A 116 -12.55 -0.34 16.71
N ARG A 117 -12.17 -1.53 17.18
CA ARG A 117 -12.99 -2.37 18.07
C ARG A 117 -12.38 -2.53 19.47
N GLY A 118 -11.46 -1.64 19.83
CA GLY A 118 -10.76 -1.64 21.12
C GLY A 118 -9.39 -2.32 21.04
N SER A 119 -9.04 -3.09 22.07
CA SER A 119 -7.72 -3.70 22.20
C SER A 119 -7.55 -4.92 21.31
N THR A 120 -6.39 -5.04 20.69
CA THR A 120 -6.00 -6.19 19.87
C THR A 120 -5.36 -7.30 20.70
N SER A 121 -5.06 -8.45 20.09
CA SER A 121 -4.39 -9.58 20.75
C SER A 121 -2.99 -9.27 21.28
N ILE A 122 -2.42 -8.11 20.92
CA ILE A 122 -1.11 -7.63 21.38
C ILE A 122 -1.24 -6.48 22.40
N GLY A 123 -2.44 -6.22 22.93
CA GLY A 123 -2.68 -5.21 23.96
C GLY A 123 -2.69 -3.76 23.47
N ILE A 124 -2.57 -3.53 22.15
CA ILE A 124 -2.59 -2.20 21.54
C ILE A 124 -4.01 -1.90 21.05
N ASN A 125 -4.54 -0.73 21.43
CA ASN A 125 -5.84 -0.28 20.94
C ASN A 125 -5.79 0.11 19.46
N GLU A 126 -6.81 -0.31 18.72
CA GLU A 126 -7.07 0.19 17.37
C GLU A 126 -7.46 1.67 17.42
N PRO A 127 -7.01 2.50 16.47
CA PRO A 127 -7.54 3.85 16.28
C PRO A 127 -9.04 3.83 15.97
N ASP A 128 -9.74 4.94 16.25
CA ASP A 128 -11.18 5.08 15.93
C ASP A 128 -11.49 4.75 14.47
N LEU A 129 -10.62 5.19 13.56
CA LEU A 129 -10.65 4.89 12.14
C LEU A 129 -9.24 4.60 11.63
N PHE A 130 -9.11 3.60 10.76
CA PHE A 130 -7.86 3.26 10.08
C PHE A 130 -8.14 2.66 8.70
N SER A 131 -7.16 2.71 7.79
CA SER A 131 -7.27 2.05 6.48
C SER A 131 -6.93 0.56 6.56
N GLU A 132 -7.72 -0.27 5.88
CA GLU A 132 -7.37 -1.65 5.58
C GLU A 132 -6.21 -1.73 4.57
N PRO A 133 -5.49 -2.87 4.51
CA PRO A 133 -4.23 -2.92 3.79
C PRO A 133 -4.44 -3.02 2.28
N ALA A 134 -3.43 -2.55 1.56
CA ALA A 134 -3.28 -2.80 0.14
C ALA A 134 -1.80 -2.81 -0.27
N ILE A 135 -1.52 -3.43 -1.41
CA ILE A 135 -0.22 -3.39 -2.06
C ILE A 135 -0.42 -2.87 -3.48
N TYR A 136 0.39 -1.89 -3.88
CA TYR A 136 0.39 -1.34 -5.22
C TYR A 136 1.78 -1.37 -5.85
N LEU A 137 1.83 -1.63 -7.15
CA LEU A 137 2.98 -1.32 -7.99
C LEU A 137 2.58 -0.20 -8.94
N VAL A 138 3.36 0.88 -8.95
CA VAL A 138 3.16 2.06 -9.81
C VAL A 138 4.38 2.22 -10.71
N ARG A 139 4.17 2.44 -12.01
CA ARG A 139 5.24 2.66 -12.99
C ARG A 139 5.94 4.00 -12.75
N PRO A 140 7.15 4.21 -13.31
CA PRO A 140 7.88 5.48 -13.19
C PRO A 140 7.14 6.67 -13.82
N ASP A 141 6.25 6.40 -14.78
CA ASP A 141 5.37 7.40 -15.41
C ASP A 141 4.15 7.78 -14.54
N GLY A 142 4.02 7.20 -13.35
CA GLY A 142 2.91 7.47 -12.42
C GLY A 142 1.63 6.67 -12.72
N THR A 143 1.64 5.73 -13.67
CA THR A 143 0.48 4.89 -13.94
C THR A 143 0.43 3.64 -13.06
N LEU A 144 -0.78 3.22 -12.70
CA LEU A 144 -0.98 2.00 -11.93
C LEU A 144 -0.59 0.76 -12.75
N TYR A 145 0.23 -0.13 -12.19
CA TYR A 145 0.53 -1.44 -12.78
C TYR A 145 -0.32 -2.56 -12.16
N PHE A 146 -0.29 -2.65 -10.83
CA PHE A 146 -0.92 -3.72 -10.06
C PHE A 146 -1.47 -3.16 -8.76
N GLY A 147 -2.61 -3.70 -8.32
CA GLY A 147 -3.19 -3.43 -7.01
C GLY A 147 -3.76 -4.69 -6.39
N SER A 148 -3.51 -4.89 -5.10
CA SER A 148 -4.14 -5.90 -4.25
C SER A 148 -4.72 -5.19 -3.04
N VAL A 149 -6.02 -4.91 -3.07
CA VAL A 149 -6.75 -4.20 -2.02
C VAL A 149 -7.56 -5.19 -1.19
N GLN A 150 -7.51 -5.06 0.13
CA GLN A 150 -8.17 -5.99 1.02
C GLN A 150 -9.03 -5.27 2.05
N THR A 151 -10.02 -5.99 2.56
CA THR A 151 -10.92 -5.57 3.65
C THR A 151 -10.57 -6.25 4.97
N MET A 152 -9.46 -6.98 5.00
CA MET A 152 -8.99 -7.74 6.16
C MET A 152 -7.45 -7.87 6.14
N PRO A 153 -6.81 -8.15 7.28
CA PRO A 153 -5.35 -8.24 7.35
C PRO A 153 -4.76 -9.55 6.81
N PHE A 154 -5.58 -10.53 6.41
CA PHE A 154 -5.15 -11.89 6.08
C PHE A 154 -5.04 -12.16 4.57
N ALA A 155 -4.43 -13.30 4.20
CA ALA A 155 -4.37 -13.79 2.81
C ALA A 155 -3.78 -12.77 1.81
N ARG A 156 -2.70 -12.08 2.21
CA ARG A 156 -2.07 -11.01 1.43
C ARG A 156 -0.95 -11.60 0.58
N PRO A 157 -0.65 -11.04 -0.61
CA PRO A 157 0.47 -11.51 -1.42
C PRO A 157 1.79 -11.53 -0.63
N HIS A 158 2.57 -12.60 -0.76
CA HIS A 158 3.91 -12.66 -0.19
C HIS A 158 4.88 -11.85 -1.05
N PHE A 159 5.85 -11.17 -0.44
CA PHE A 159 6.79 -10.35 -1.22
C PHE A 159 7.71 -11.18 -2.12
N ALA A 160 7.93 -12.46 -1.82
CA ALA A 160 8.59 -13.38 -2.73
C ALA A 160 7.82 -13.54 -4.06
N ASP A 161 6.48 -13.64 -4.00
CA ASP A 161 5.63 -13.73 -5.19
C ASP A 161 5.66 -12.42 -5.98
N ILE A 162 5.68 -11.28 -5.28
CA ILE A 162 5.78 -9.95 -5.92
C ILE A 162 7.13 -9.78 -6.62
N LEU A 163 8.24 -10.21 -6.01
CA LEU A 163 9.56 -10.21 -6.64
C LEU A 163 9.58 -11.07 -7.91
N GLY A 164 9.06 -12.30 -7.84
CA GLY A 164 8.96 -13.19 -9.00
C GLY A 164 8.06 -12.62 -10.10
N ALA A 165 6.96 -11.96 -9.73
CA ALA A 165 6.10 -11.27 -10.67
C ALA A 165 6.83 -10.12 -11.37
N ILE A 166 7.56 -9.27 -10.64
CA ILE A 166 8.35 -8.18 -11.22
C ILE A 166 9.37 -8.70 -12.22
N ASP A 167 10.09 -9.78 -11.88
CA ASP A 167 11.05 -10.42 -12.80
C ASP A 167 10.38 -10.88 -14.10
N TYR A 168 9.21 -11.52 -14.00
CA TYR A 168 8.44 -11.95 -15.15
C TYR A 168 7.98 -10.76 -16.00
N VAL A 169 7.44 -9.73 -15.34
CA VAL A 169 6.90 -8.53 -15.99
C VAL A 169 7.96 -7.79 -16.78
N VAL A 170 9.12 -7.53 -16.17
CA VAL A 170 10.21 -6.81 -16.82
C VAL A 170 10.79 -7.64 -17.97
N LYS A 171 10.99 -8.94 -17.77
CA LYS A 171 11.54 -9.84 -18.79
C LYS A 171 10.69 -9.94 -20.05
N HIS A 172 9.36 -9.91 -19.90
CA HIS A 172 8.43 -10.17 -21.01
C HIS A 172 7.66 -8.93 -21.46
N ASP A 173 7.97 -7.75 -20.91
CA ASP A 173 7.19 -6.54 -21.11
C ASP A 173 5.67 -6.77 -20.90
N TYR A 174 5.34 -7.52 -19.84
CA TYR A 174 3.96 -7.96 -19.63
C TYR A 174 3.08 -6.76 -19.25
N PRO A 175 1.97 -6.51 -19.98
CA PRO A 175 1.16 -5.33 -19.76
C PRO A 175 0.40 -5.39 -18.43
N ALA A 176 0.11 -4.22 -17.86
CA ALA A 176 -0.82 -4.13 -16.74
C ALA A 176 -2.24 -4.49 -17.25
N ARG A 177 -2.99 -5.26 -16.46
CA ARG A 177 -4.29 -5.83 -16.85
C ARG A 177 -5.41 -5.35 -15.92
N GLY A 178 -6.61 -5.18 -16.45
CA GLY A 178 -7.79 -4.73 -15.69
C GLY A 178 -8.14 -3.26 -15.93
N GLU A 179 -7.66 -2.70 -17.05
CA GLU A 179 -7.76 -1.30 -17.43
C GLU A 179 -9.11 -0.88 -18.03
N ALA A 180 -9.97 -1.85 -18.35
CA ALA A 180 -11.21 -1.58 -19.08
C ALA A 180 -12.25 -0.94 -18.15
N ASP A 181 -12.51 0.35 -18.36
CA ASP A 181 -13.62 1.08 -17.73
C ASP A 181 -14.87 0.97 -18.60
N VAL A 182 -15.57 -0.17 -18.49
CA VAL A 182 -16.78 -0.44 -19.27
C VAL A 182 -18.00 -0.35 -18.38
N THR A 183 -19.01 0.39 -18.84
CA THR A 183 -20.32 0.42 -18.19
C THR A 183 -21.08 -0.84 -18.61
N PHE A 184 -21.50 -1.64 -17.64
CA PHE A 184 -22.42 -2.75 -17.90
C PHE A 184 -23.85 -2.26 -17.73
N GLU A 185 -24.67 -2.39 -18.76
CA GLU A 185 -26.11 -2.25 -18.60
C GLU A 185 -26.60 -3.33 -17.63
N SER A 186 -27.47 -2.96 -16.69
CA SER A 186 -28.11 -3.95 -15.83
C SER A 186 -28.84 -4.95 -16.73
N ALA A 187 -28.49 -6.23 -16.64
CA ALA A 187 -29.25 -7.28 -17.31
C ALA A 187 -30.72 -7.09 -16.97
N GLY A 188 -31.53 -6.73 -17.97
CA GLY A 188 -32.92 -6.34 -17.78
C GLY A 188 -33.64 -7.39 -16.94
N ALA A 189 -34.32 -6.93 -15.89
CA ALA A 189 -35.29 -7.75 -15.19
C ALA A 189 -36.41 -8.09 -16.16
N ASN A 190 -36.33 -9.27 -16.78
CA ASN A 190 -37.46 -9.94 -17.41
C ASN A 190 -38.12 -10.85 -16.38
#